data_AF-A0A0B6S1S3-F1
#
_entry.id   AF-A0A0B6S1S3-F1
#
_cell.length_a   1.000
_cell.length_b   1.000
_cell.length_c   1.000
_cell.angle_alpha   90.00
_cell.angle_beta   90.00
_cell.angle_gamma   90.00
#
_symmetry.space_group_name_H-M   'P 1'
#
loop_
_entity.id
_entity.type
_entity.pdbx_description
1 polymer ?
#
loop_
_entity_poly.entity_id
_entity_poly.type
_entity_poly.pdbx_seq_one_letter_code
_entity_poly.pdbx_strand_id
1 'polypeptide(L)' 'MSIVSNDQLVELTGGLRQGAAQSRWIQRNLGIKCPRKVDGHPLLTWEQVNHRPDERTRAQPKWSVAA' A
#
# COMPACT_ATOMS: atom_id res chain seq x y z
N MET A 1 -8.44 -6.61 -10.58
CA MET A 1 -7.60 -5.54 -9.97
C MET A 1 -7.95 -4.16 -10.48
N SER A 2 -8.87 -3.47 -9.80
CA SER A 2 -9.14 -2.03 -10.04
C SER A 2 -8.15 -1.17 -9.24
N ILE A 3 -7.46 -0.24 -9.90
CA ILE A 3 -6.53 0.72 -9.28
C ILE A 3 -7.32 1.83 -8.60
N VAL A 4 -6.90 2.22 -7.40
CA VAL A 4 -7.48 3.36 -6.67
C VAL A 4 -7.07 4.66 -7.38
N SER A 5 -8.07 5.44 -7.81
CA SER A 5 -7.85 6.75 -8.43
C SER A 5 -7.36 7.78 -7.40
N ASN A 6 -6.89 8.93 -7.85
CA ASN A 6 -6.38 9.95 -6.93
C ASN A 6 -7.50 10.55 -6.07
N ASP A 7 -8.70 10.75 -6.62
CA ASP A 7 -9.86 11.21 -5.84
C ASP A 7 -10.29 10.17 -4.80
N GLN A 8 -10.30 8.89 -5.20
CA GLN A 8 -10.57 7.79 -4.27
C GLN A 8 -9.50 7.69 -3.16
N LEU A 9 -8.24 8.02 -3.44
CA LEU A 9 -7.21 8.11 -2.40
C LEU A 9 -7.49 9.24 -1.42
N VAL A 10 -7.98 10.40 -1.89
CA VAL A 10 -8.37 11.51 -1.03
C VAL A 10 -9.52 11.08 -0.12
N GLU A 11 -10.56 10.45 -0.67
CA GLU A 11 -11.69 9.93 0.11
C GLU A 11 -11.25 8.87 1.13
N LEU A 12 -10.47 7.86 0.69
CA LEU A 12 -9.97 6.77 1.54
C LEU A 12 -9.16 7.28 2.73
N THR A 13 -8.37 8.34 2.52
CA THR A 13 -7.47 8.89 3.53
C THR A 13 -8.09 10.00 4.38
N GLY A 14 -9.39 10.28 4.20
CA GLY A 14 -10.10 11.31 4.96
C GLY A 14 -9.72 12.74 4.56
N GLY A 15 -9.40 12.97 3.29
CA GLY A 15 -9.14 14.30 2.71
C GLY A 15 -7.67 14.63 2.48
N LEU A 16 -6.72 13.71 2.71
CA LEU A 16 -5.31 13.99 2.46
C LEU A 16 -5.03 14.12 0.96
N ARG A 17 -4.48 15.25 0.54
CA ARG A 17 -4.11 15.51 -0.87
C ARG A 17 -2.64 15.23 -1.19
N GLN A 18 -1.76 15.28 -0.19
CA GLN A 18 -0.33 15.07 -0.38
C GLN A 18 -0.03 13.57 -0.48
N GLY A 19 0.52 13.10 -1.61
CA GLY A 19 0.80 11.68 -1.85
C GLY A 19 1.72 11.03 -0.81
N ALA A 20 2.68 11.79 -0.27
CA ALA A 20 3.53 11.34 0.84
C ALA A 20 2.74 11.14 2.15
N ALA A 21 1.77 12.02 2.44
CA ALA A 21 0.90 11.89 3.60
C ALA A 21 -0.07 10.71 3.44
N GLN A 22 -0.67 10.54 2.25
CA GLN A 22 -1.50 9.38 1.92
C GLN A 22 -0.70 8.08 2.09
N SER A 23 0.53 8.01 1.60
CA SER A 23 1.40 6.82 1.73
C SER A 23 1.67 6.45 3.19
N ARG A 24 1.97 7.45 4.04
CA ARG A 24 2.18 7.25 5.49
C ARG A 24 0.90 6.80 6.19
N TRP A 25 -0.23 7.41 5.83
CA TRP A 25 -1.53 7.04 6.36
C TRP A 25 -1.89 5.60 6.00
N ILE A 26 -1.72 5.20 4.73
CA ILE A 26 -1.99 3.84 4.25
C ILE A 26 -1.09 2.82 4.96
N GLN A 27 0.21 3.12 5.11
CA GLN A 27 1.11 2.24 5.85
C GLN A 27 0.69 2.09 7.32
N ARG A 28 0.26 3.18 7.98
CA ARG A 28 -0.12 3.17 9.39
C ARG A 28 -1.46 2.47 9.65
N ASN A 29 -2.44 2.67 8.78
CA ASN A 29 -3.82 2.17 8.98
C ASN A 29 -4.05 0.81 8.33
N LEU A 30 -3.47 0.58 7.15
CA LEU A 30 -3.68 -0.65 6.37
C LEU A 30 -2.47 -1.60 6.43
N GLY A 31 -1.32 -1.15 6.94
CA GLY A 31 -0.09 -1.97 6.95
C GLY A 31 0.52 -2.17 5.56
N ILE A 32 0.12 -1.37 4.57
CA ILE A 32 0.51 -1.55 3.16
C ILE A 32 1.63 -0.56 2.81
N LYS A 33 2.80 -1.06 2.44
CA LYS A 33 3.83 -0.23 1.81
C LYS A 33 3.53 -0.10 0.33
N CYS A 34 3.02 1.06 -0.08
CA CYS A 34 2.67 1.33 -1.47
C CYS A 34 3.89 1.85 -2.25
N PRO A 35 4.16 1.35 -3.48
CA PRO A 35 5.01 2.09 -4.42
C PRO A 35 4.33 3.40 -4.82
N ARG A 36 5.09 4.34 -5.41
CA ARG A 36 4.56 5.63 -5.86
C ARG A 36 4.40 5.65 -7.37
N LYS A 37 3.31 6.26 -7.84
CA LYS A 37 3.09 6.65 -9.23
C LYS A 37 4.01 7.81 -9.62
N VAL A 38 4.04 8.15 -10.91
CA VAL A 38 4.84 9.28 -11.45
C VAL A 38 4.38 10.63 -10.89
N ASP A 39 3.09 10.75 -10.56
CA ASP A 39 2.49 11.95 -9.96
C ASP A 39 2.77 12.11 -8.45
N GLY A 40 3.45 11.14 -7.83
CA GLY A 40 3.79 11.14 -6.40
C GLY A 40 2.72 10.54 -5.48
N HIS A 41 1.55 10.15 -6.00
CA HIS A 41 0.52 9.45 -5.24
C HIS A 41 0.85 7.96 -5.07
N PRO A 42 0.38 7.30 -3.99
CA PRO A 42 0.56 5.88 -3.79
C PRO A 42 -0.17 5.08 -4.88
N LEU A 43 0.48 4.04 -5.39
CA LEU A 43 -0.15 3.04 -6.24
C LEU A 43 -0.75 1.95 -5.33
N LEU A 44 -2.07 1.86 -5.38
CA LEU A 44 -2.88 1.00 -4.52
C LEU A 44 -4.02 0.40 -5.35
N THR A 45 -4.40 -0.85 -5.08
CA THR A 45 -5.60 -1.47 -5.68
C THR A 45 -6.69 -1.64 -4.62
N TRP A 46 -7.96 -1.66 -5.05
CA TRP A 46 -9.08 -1.90 -4.13
C TRP A 46 -9.03 -3.28 -3.48
N GLU A 47 -8.45 -4.27 -4.16
CA GLU A 47 -8.18 -5.58 -3.56
C GLU A 47 -7.24 -5.44 -2.36
N GLN A 48 -6.13 -4.70 -2.50
CA GLN A 48 -5.20 -4.45 -1.39
C GLN A 48 -5.86 -3.71 -0.22
N VAL A 49 -6.80 -2.80 -0.48
CA VAL A 49 -7.56 -2.07 0.57
C VAL A 49 -8.51 -3.00 1.33
N ASN A 50 -9.21 -3.87 0.61
CA ASN A 50 -10.26 -4.72 1.17
C ASN A 50 -9.72 -6.00 1.81
N HIS A 51 -8.51 -6.43 1.45
CA HIS A 51 -7.84 -7.50 2.16
C HIS A 51 -7.35 -6.99 3.52
N ARG A 52 -7.88 -7.59 4.60
CA ARG A 52 -7.16 -7.60 5.88
C ARG A 52 -5.78 -8.21 5.63
N PRO A 53 -4.73 -7.82 6.38
CA PRO A 53 -3.45 -8.50 6.30
C PRO A 53 -3.63 -9.92 6.87
N ASP A 54 -4.22 -10.82 6.09
CA ASP A 54 -3.90 -12.23 6.18
C ASP A 54 -2.41 -12.28 5.91
N GLU A 55 -1.67 -12.53 6.98
CA GLU A 55 -0.28 -12.96 6.99
C GLU A 55 0.43 -12.58 5.70
N ARG A 56 0.82 -11.30 5.56
CA ARG A 56 1.83 -10.95 4.57
C ARG A 56 3.00 -11.84 4.90
N THR A 57 3.13 -12.93 4.15
CA THR A 57 4.15 -13.95 4.26
C THR A 57 5.44 -13.20 4.48
N ARG A 58 5.89 -13.18 5.75
CA ARG A 58 7.18 -12.63 6.10
C ARG A 58 8.13 -13.43 5.24
N ALA A 59 8.64 -12.82 4.18
CA ALA A 59 9.50 -13.50 3.24
C ALA A 59 10.66 -14.03 4.07
N GLN A 60 10.64 -15.34 4.36
CA GLN A 60 11.68 -15.96 5.14
C GLN A 60 12.95 -15.85 4.30
N PRO A 61 14.05 -15.29 4.85
CA PRO A 61 15.28 -15.22 4.10
C PRO A 61 15.71 -16.64 3.72
N LYS A 62 15.70 -16.96 2.43
CA LYS A 62 16.26 -18.18 1.85
C LYS A 62 17.77 -18.05 1.80
N TRP A 63 18.44 -18.21 2.93
CA TRP A 63 19.85 -18.58 2.91
C TRP A 63 19.90 -20.10 2.85
N SER A 64 20.16 -20.64 1.65
CA SER A 64 20.48 -22.05 1.48
C SER A 64 21.93 -22.22 1.92
N VAL A 65 22.17 -22.91 3.04
CA VAL A 65 23.52 -23.41 3.35
C VAL A 65 23.80 -24.52 2.34
N ALA A 66 24.80 -24.30 1.48
CA ALA A 66 25.36 -25.38 0.68
C ALA A 66 26.16 -26.29 1.64
N ALA A 67 25.80 -27.57 1.68
CA ALA A 67 26.54 -28.64 2.36
C ALA A 67 27.40 -29.39 1.34
#